data_AF-A0A0E2YZM6-F1
#
_entry.id   AF-A0A0E2YZM6-F1
#
_cell.length_a   1.000
_cell.length_b   1.000
_cell.length_c   1.000
_cell.angle_alpha   90.00
_cell.angle_beta   90.00
_cell.angle_gamma   90.00
#
_symmetry.space_group_name_H-M   'P 1'
#
loop_
_entity.id
_entity.type
_entity.pdbx_description
1 polymer ?
#
loop_
_entity_poly.entity_id
_entity_poly.type
_entity_poly.pdbx_seq_one_letter_code
_entity_poly.pdbx_strand_id
1 'polypeptide(L)'
;MDVNRRAFLKGLALSGLAAATPGFASSSILADSTHALKGGVHLPLIALIHDSAGESAFLAGLRSAQQPQRSHDSLKVQRCDRGLDFLQSLHALLHSGKAAQIVGLVDDASGAIIVNMARPTAARLYWLGQHAVSGGQSRHTLLAAEAGHDCSRRFAQELDACGLRYRLTEQPVAGPAGLSQMTFTAPQTPQDGRWAAALGFALASLAANSTDPSPGVGNSTVAAPLLGNFVSFAFKT
;
A
#
# COMPACT_ATOMS: atom_id res chain seq x y z
N MET A 1 6.91 42.38 -4.08
CA MET A 1 6.40 41.19 -3.39
C MET A 1 7.25 40.00 -3.82
N ASP A 2 8.32 39.65 -3.09
CA ASP A 2 9.08 38.41 -3.35
C ASP A 2 10.06 38.03 -2.21
N VAL A 3 9.61 38.15 -0.94
CA VAL A 3 10.44 37.78 0.23
C VAL A 3 9.79 36.70 1.11
N ASN A 4 8.47 36.46 0.96
CA ASN A 4 7.75 35.50 1.81
C ASN A 4 7.87 34.03 1.38
N ARG A 5 8.25 33.71 0.13
CA ARG A 5 8.39 32.30 -0.30
C ARG A 5 9.64 31.60 0.25
N ARG A 6 10.73 32.35 0.49
CA ARG A 6 12.00 31.76 0.94
C ARG A 6 12.09 31.55 2.46
N ALA A 7 11.33 32.32 3.25
CA ALA A 7 11.25 32.14 4.70
C ALA A 7 10.41 30.91 5.06
N PHE A 8 9.33 30.64 4.30
CA PHE A 8 8.45 29.49 4.56
C PHE A 8 9.14 28.15 4.23
N LEU A 9 9.95 28.09 3.18
CA LEU A 9 10.70 26.88 2.80
C LEU A 9 11.93 26.60 3.68
N LYS A 10 12.37 27.56 4.51
CA LYS A 10 13.40 27.33 5.53
C LYS A 10 12.83 26.86 6.87
N GLY A 11 11.53 27.06 7.11
CA GLY A 11 10.85 26.59 8.33
C GLY A 11 10.64 25.07 8.39
N LEU A 12 10.64 24.37 7.24
CA LEU A 12 10.49 22.91 7.18
C LEU A 12 11.82 22.13 7.19
N ALA A 13 12.96 22.82 7.18
CA ALA A 13 14.28 22.19 7.10
C ALA A 13 14.93 21.94 8.48
N LEU A 14 14.23 22.19 9.60
CA LEU A 14 14.79 22.09 10.95
C LEU A 14 14.11 21.05 11.86
N SER A 15 13.50 20.02 11.29
CA SER A 15 13.08 18.82 12.02
C SER A 15 13.77 17.58 11.44
N GLY A 16 15.09 17.68 11.32
CA GLY A 16 15.98 16.54 11.11
C GLY A 16 16.12 15.73 12.40
N LEU A 17 15.76 14.45 12.30
CA LEU A 17 16.14 13.31 13.14
C LEU A 17 16.75 13.61 14.52
N ALA A 18 15.93 13.47 15.55
CA ALA A 18 16.35 12.97 16.85
C ALA A 18 15.54 11.72 17.19
N ALA A 19 16.25 10.78 17.81
CA ALA A 19 15.85 9.42 18.13
C ALA A 19 14.52 9.28 18.92
N ALA A 20 13.89 8.12 18.72
CA ALA A 20 13.04 7.41 19.68
C ALA A 20 11.89 8.19 20.36
N THR A 21 10.67 8.05 19.81
CA THR A 21 9.44 8.19 20.59
C THR A 21 8.48 7.05 20.24
N PRO A 22 8.04 6.20 21.20
CA PRO A 22 6.89 5.33 21.02
C PRO A 22 5.65 6.20 21.22
N GLY A 23 4.87 6.45 20.17
CA GLY A 23 3.83 7.48 20.27
C GLY A 23 2.86 7.60 19.11
N PHE A 24 2.39 6.48 18.56
CA PHE A 24 1.08 6.47 17.88
C PHE A 24 0.13 5.58 18.69
N ALA A 25 -0.19 6.00 19.91
CA ALA A 25 -1.30 5.45 20.65
C ALA A 25 -2.55 6.28 20.33
N SER A 26 -3.42 5.75 19.47
CA SER A 26 -4.87 5.98 19.52
C SER A 26 -5.55 4.93 18.65
N SER A 27 -6.13 3.99 19.38
CA SER A 27 -6.85 2.79 18.98
C SER A 27 -8.18 3.09 18.27
N SER A 28 -8.75 2.06 17.61
CA SER A 28 -10.13 1.96 17.08
C SER A 28 -10.39 2.26 15.58
N ILE A 29 -9.51 1.83 14.67
CA ILE A 29 -9.87 1.69 13.23
C ILE A 29 -9.79 0.24 12.75
N LEU A 30 -9.36 -0.68 13.62
CA LEU A 30 -9.16 -2.07 13.22
C LEU A 30 -10.34 -2.95 13.61
N ALA A 31 -10.81 -3.72 12.63
CA ALA A 31 -11.89 -4.66 12.83
C ALA A 31 -11.41 -5.87 13.64
N ASP A 32 -12.20 -6.19 14.68
CA ASP A 32 -12.15 -7.44 15.43
C ASP A 32 -12.54 -8.63 14.54
N SER A 33 -11.90 -9.77 14.79
CA SER A 33 -11.68 -10.92 13.91
C SER A 33 -12.90 -11.85 13.73
N THR A 34 -14.12 -11.41 14.07
CA THR A 34 -15.30 -12.29 14.11
C THR A 34 -16.13 -12.31 12.82
N HIS A 35 -15.79 -11.49 11.82
CA HIS A 35 -16.36 -11.57 10.47
C HIS A 35 -15.24 -11.76 9.43
N ALA A 36 -14.44 -12.79 9.62
CA ALA A 36 -13.57 -13.33 8.58
C ALA A 36 -14.44 -13.76 7.37
N LEU A 37 -14.53 -12.87 6.38
CA LEU A 37 -14.58 -13.11 4.94
C LEU A 37 -14.98 -14.54 4.50
N LYS A 38 -16.15 -15.01 4.93
CA LYS A 38 -16.81 -16.21 4.41
C LYS A 38 -17.96 -15.77 3.53
N GLY A 39 -17.75 -15.85 2.21
CA GLY A 39 -18.77 -15.60 1.21
C GLY A 39 -18.20 -14.90 -0.01
N GLY A 40 -18.13 -15.63 -1.13
CA GLY A 40 -17.62 -15.21 -2.43
C GLY A 40 -18.42 -14.09 -3.11
N VAL A 41 -18.50 -12.92 -2.47
CA VAL A 41 -18.95 -11.69 -3.12
C VAL A 41 -17.72 -10.99 -3.66
N HIS A 42 -17.57 -11.01 -4.98
CA HIS A 42 -16.50 -10.31 -5.68
C HIS A 42 -16.77 -8.80 -5.61
N LEU A 43 -16.14 -8.12 -4.66
CA LEU A 43 -16.26 -6.68 -4.51
C LEU A 43 -15.46 -5.98 -5.61
N PRO A 44 -15.93 -4.81 -6.10
CA PRO A 44 -15.14 -4.02 -7.02
C PRO A 44 -13.84 -3.58 -6.33
N LEU A 45 -12.70 -3.78 -7.02
CA LEU A 45 -11.39 -3.35 -6.57
C LEU A 45 -11.08 -1.97 -7.17
N ILE A 46 -10.86 -0.98 -6.33
CA ILE A 46 -10.54 0.38 -6.73
C ILE A 46 -9.09 0.66 -6.34
N ALA A 47 -8.25 0.94 -7.33
CA ALA A 47 -6.85 1.28 -7.14
C ALA A 47 -6.65 2.80 -7.18
N LEU A 48 -6.17 3.36 -6.07
CA LEU A 48 -5.80 4.77 -5.92
C LEU A 48 -4.29 4.93 -6.12
N ILE A 49 -3.88 5.70 -7.12
CA ILE A 49 -2.49 5.71 -7.57
C ILE A 49 -1.98 7.13 -7.83
N HIS A 50 -0.79 7.44 -7.34
CA HIS A 50 -0.06 8.67 -7.68
C HIS A 50 0.71 8.50 -9.00
N ASP A 51 0.98 9.59 -9.73
CA ASP A 51 1.50 9.56 -11.12
C ASP A 51 2.72 8.63 -11.29
N SER A 52 3.73 8.77 -10.44
CA SER A 52 4.94 7.93 -10.46
C SER A 52 4.64 6.45 -10.22
N ALA A 53 3.64 6.12 -9.39
CA ALA A 53 3.21 4.75 -9.14
C ALA A 53 2.31 4.20 -10.26
N GLY A 54 1.66 5.07 -11.05
CA GLY A 54 0.85 4.71 -12.22
C GLY A 54 1.67 4.21 -13.39
N GLU A 55 2.93 4.66 -13.48
CA GLU A 55 3.92 4.21 -14.45
C GLU A 55 4.75 3.00 -13.94
N SER A 56 4.51 2.58 -12.70
CA SER A 56 5.21 1.45 -12.09
C SER A 56 4.54 0.10 -12.39
N ALA A 57 5.21 -0.99 -12.01
CA ALA A 57 4.66 -2.34 -12.13
C ALA A 57 3.55 -2.66 -11.10
N PHE A 58 3.15 -1.71 -10.25
CA PHE A 58 2.08 -1.90 -9.26
C PHE A 58 0.75 -2.36 -9.88
N LEU A 59 0.30 -1.68 -10.93
CA LEU A 59 -0.92 -2.06 -11.65
C LEU A 59 -0.81 -3.42 -12.32
N ALA A 60 0.39 -3.80 -12.78
CA ALA A 60 0.62 -5.12 -13.36
C ALA A 60 0.43 -6.22 -12.30
N GLY A 61 0.95 -6.01 -11.08
CA GLY A 61 0.73 -6.91 -9.94
C GLY A 61 -0.74 -7.02 -9.52
N LEU A 62 -1.46 -5.90 -9.47
CA LEU A 62 -2.90 -5.92 -9.17
C LEU A 62 -3.69 -6.76 -10.19
N ARG A 63 -3.40 -6.58 -11.48
CA ARG A 63 -4.09 -7.32 -12.55
C ARG A 63 -3.74 -8.81 -12.56
N SER A 64 -2.49 -9.18 -12.29
CA SER A 64 -2.08 -10.59 -12.30
C SER A 64 -2.80 -11.40 -11.22
N ALA A 65 -3.10 -10.80 -10.06
CA ALA A 65 -3.88 -11.44 -9.01
C ALA A 65 -5.37 -11.63 -9.37
N GLN A 66 -5.92 -10.82 -10.28
CA GLN A 66 -7.33 -10.92 -10.72
C GLN A 66 -7.53 -11.86 -11.93
N GLN A 67 -6.44 -12.32 -12.54
CA GLN A 67 -6.46 -13.13 -13.76
C GLN A 67 -7.19 -14.48 -13.66
N PRO A 68 -7.26 -15.17 -12.50
CA PRO A 68 -8.10 -16.36 -12.32
C PRO A 68 -9.60 -16.07 -12.37
N GLN A 69 -10.03 -14.83 -12.11
CA GLN A 69 -11.42 -14.40 -11.98
C GLN A 69 -11.90 -13.65 -13.24
N ARG A 70 -11.77 -14.28 -14.43
CA ARG A 70 -12.19 -13.71 -15.73
C ARG A 70 -13.70 -13.70 -15.93
N SER A 71 -14.45 -12.91 -15.16
CA SER A 71 -15.87 -12.68 -15.49
C SER A 71 -16.29 -11.23 -15.54
N HIS A 72 -15.55 -10.30 -14.94
CA HIS A 72 -15.75 -8.87 -15.18
C HIS A 72 -14.49 -8.11 -14.74
N ASP A 73 -13.97 -7.24 -15.60
CA ASP A 73 -12.83 -6.36 -15.29
C ASP A 73 -13.24 -5.41 -14.15
N SER A 74 -12.99 -5.86 -12.92
CA SER A 74 -13.49 -5.22 -11.69
C SER A 74 -12.54 -4.16 -11.15
N LEU A 75 -11.33 -4.06 -11.72
CA LEU A 75 -10.31 -3.11 -11.33
C LEU A 75 -10.63 -1.73 -11.92
N LYS A 76 -11.01 -0.78 -11.06
CA LYS A 76 -11.12 0.63 -11.42
C LYS A 76 -9.89 1.37 -10.93
N VAL A 77 -9.17 2.02 -11.84
CA VAL A 77 -8.00 2.83 -11.50
C VAL A 77 -8.41 4.30 -11.41
N GLN A 78 -8.09 4.93 -10.28
CA GLN A 78 -8.32 6.35 -10.03
C GLN A 78 -7.00 7.02 -9.65
N ARG A 79 -6.64 8.07 -10.38
CA ARG A 79 -5.39 8.79 -10.13
C ARG A 79 -5.57 9.89 -9.08
N CYS A 80 -4.59 10.03 -8.20
CA CYS A 80 -4.59 10.97 -7.06
C CYS A 80 -4.01 12.35 -7.39
N ASP A 81 -3.41 12.53 -8.57
CA ASP A 81 -2.77 13.76 -9.04
C ASP A 81 -3.76 14.86 -9.48
N ARG A 82 -5.04 14.53 -9.63
CA ARG A 82 -6.10 15.44 -10.11
C ARG A 82 -6.65 16.42 -9.05
N GLY A 83 -6.01 16.52 -7.89
CA GLY A 83 -6.34 17.52 -6.86
C GLY A 83 -7.78 17.42 -6.34
N LEU A 84 -8.58 18.48 -6.54
CA LEU A 84 -9.92 18.61 -5.93
C LEU A 84 -10.92 17.57 -6.44
N ASP A 85 -10.90 17.24 -7.73
CA ASP A 85 -11.80 16.25 -8.33
C ASP A 85 -11.57 14.86 -7.74
N PHE A 86 -10.31 14.55 -7.43
CA PHE A 86 -9.93 13.32 -6.72
C PHE A 86 -10.52 13.29 -5.30
N LEU A 87 -10.40 14.38 -4.54
CA LEU A 87 -10.94 14.45 -3.18
C LEU A 87 -12.47 14.31 -3.16
N GLN A 88 -13.17 14.94 -4.10
CA GLN A 88 -14.63 14.83 -4.22
C GLN A 88 -15.07 13.40 -4.57
N SER A 89 -14.40 12.77 -5.53
CA SER A 89 -14.71 11.39 -5.92
C SER A 89 -14.37 10.38 -4.82
N LEU A 90 -13.27 10.58 -4.09
CA LEU A 90 -12.94 9.77 -2.90
C LEU A 90 -13.99 9.95 -1.80
N HIS A 91 -14.40 11.19 -1.51
CA HIS A 91 -15.45 11.45 -0.54
C HIS A 91 -16.76 10.76 -0.93
N ALA A 92 -17.18 10.90 -2.20
CA ALA A 92 -18.37 10.23 -2.71
C ALA A 92 -18.27 8.70 -2.60
N LEU A 93 -17.10 8.13 -2.89
CA LEU A 93 -16.84 6.70 -2.78
C LEU A 93 -16.99 6.22 -1.32
N LEU A 94 -16.31 6.88 -0.38
CA LEU A 94 -16.32 6.55 1.04
C LEU A 94 -17.71 6.69 1.69
N HIS A 95 -18.58 7.55 1.15
CA HIS A 95 -19.94 7.78 1.66
C HIS A 95 -21.04 7.13 0.81
N SER A 96 -20.68 6.40 -0.25
CA SER A 96 -21.66 5.82 -1.18
C SER A 96 -22.50 4.69 -0.58
N GLY A 97 -22.07 4.12 0.56
CA GLY A 97 -22.65 2.90 1.15
C GLY A 97 -22.44 1.65 0.30
N LYS A 98 -21.72 1.74 -0.83
CA LYS A 98 -21.41 0.60 -1.69
C LYS A 98 -20.17 -0.10 -1.15
N ALA A 99 -20.30 -1.40 -0.92
CA ALA A 99 -19.16 -2.22 -0.54
C ALA A 99 -18.14 -2.25 -1.69
N ALA A 100 -16.91 -1.86 -1.39
CA ALA A 100 -15.79 -1.86 -2.33
C ALA A 100 -14.50 -2.16 -1.58
N GLN A 101 -13.51 -2.66 -2.30
CA GLN A 101 -12.16 -2.79 -1.80
C GLN A 101 -11.31 -1.71 -2.43
N ILE A 102 -10.64 -0.93 -1.59
CA ILE A 102 -9.83 0.20 -2.02
C ILE A 102 -8.40 -0.11 -1.63
N VAL A 103 -7.53 -0.16 -2.62
CA VAL A 103 -6.09 -0.36 -2.47
C VAL A 103 -5.37 0.83 -3.07
N GLY A 104 -4.17 1.15 -2.59
CA GLY A 104 -3.43 2.25 -3.19
C GLY A 104 -1.94 2.18 -2.98
N LEU A 105 -1.24 2.89 -3.86
CA LEU A 105 0.18 3.21 -3.77
C LEU A 105 0.37 4.67 -4.20
N VAL A 106 0.69 5.51 -3.24
CA VAL A 106 0.72 6.97 -3.39
C VAL A 106 1.93 7.58 -2.67
N ASP A 107 2.20 8.86 -2.87
CA ASP A 107 3.15 9.60 -2.03
C ASP A 107 2.65 9.74 -0.57
N ASP A 108 3.53 10.17 0.33
CA ASP A 108 3.25 10.29 1.76
C ASP A 108 2.16 11.34 2.08
N ALA A 109 2.16 12.47 1.38
CA ALA A 109 1.15 13.51 1.58
C ALA A 109 -0.23 13.05 1.15
N SER A 110 -0.36 12.44 -0.04
CA SER A 110 -1.62 11.87 -0.52
C SER A 110 -2.10 10.74 0.39
N GLY A 111 -1.20 9.86 0.84
CA GLY A 111 -1.52 8.75 1.73
C GLY A 111 -2.12 9.22 3.06
N ALA A 112 -1.55 10.27 3.65
CA ALA A 112 -2.06 10.86 4.89
C ALA A 112 -3.49 11.40 4.72
N ILE A 113 -3.77 12.09 3.61
CA ILE A 113 -5.10 12.64 3.33
C ILE A 113 -6.13 11.51 3.14
N ILE A 114 -5.80 10.48 2.35
CA ILE A 114 -6.72 9.37 2.05
C ILE A 114 -7.09 8.62 3.33
N VAL A 115 -6.10 8.27 4.15
CA VAL A 115 -6.34 7.57 5.42
C VAL A 115 -7.14 8.44 6.39
N ASN A 116 -6.87 9.74 6.44
CA ASN A 116 -7.63 10.67 7.29
C ASN A 116 -9.08 10.83 6.83
N MET A 117 -9.35 10.80 5.51
CA MET A 117 -10.72 10.83 4.97
C MET A 117 -11.48 9.51 5.20
N ALA A 118 -10.79 8.37 5.20
CA ALA A 118 -11.39 7.07 5.48
C ALA A 118 -11.70 6.88 6.98
N ARG A 119 -10.90 7.47 7.88
CA ARG A 119 -11.03 7.36 9.34
C ARG A 119 -12.44 7.63 9.91
N PRO A 120 -13.15 8.72 9.54
CA PRO A 120 -14.47 9.00 10.10
C PRO A 120 -15.59 8.17 9.48
N THR A 121 -15.32 7.32 8.48
CA THR A 121 -16.34 6.49 7.83
C THR A 121 -16.34 5.07 8.40
N ALA A 122 -17.26 4.23 7.92
CA ALA A 122 -17.28 2.81 8.27
C ALA A 122 -16.16 1.99 7.58
N ALA A 123 -15.24 2.66 6.88
CA ALA A 123 -14.16 2.00 6.16
C ALA A 123 -13.21 1.26 7.13
N ARG A 124 -13.01 -0.03 6.89
CA ARG A 124 -12.13 -0.88 7.70
C ARG A 124 -10.75 -0.95 7.07
N LEU A 125 -9.76 -0.31 7.68
CA LEU A 125 -8.36 -0.39 7.28
C LEU A 125 -7.77 -1.72 7.77
N TYR A 126 -7.20 -2.49 6.86
CA TYR A 126 -6.57 -3.78 7.19
C TYR A 126 -5.11 -3.87 6.72
N TRP A 127 -4.65 -2.91 5.93
CA TRP A 127 -3.26 -2.77 5.53
C TRP A 127 -2.87 -1.29 5.49
N LEU A 128 -1.70 -0.97 6.05
CA LEU A 128 -1.01 0.30 5.86
C LEU A 128 0.49 0.05 5.78
N GLY A 129 1.12 0.46 4.70
CA GLY A 129 2.55 0.25 4.45
C GLY A 129 3.26 1.56 4.12
N GLN A 130 4.47 1.72 4.63
CA GLN A 130 5.42 2.76 4.23
C GLN A 130 6.58 2.11 3.49
N HIS A 131 6.91 2.64 2.32
CA HIS A 131 7.93 2.09 1.42
C HIS A 131 8.93 3.19 1.09
N ALA A 132 10.20 2.95 1.39
CA ALA A 132 11.30 3.82 1.01
C ALA A 132 12.24 3.03 0.08
N VAL A 133 12.48 3.54 -1.12
CA VAL A 133 13.28 2.85 -2.15
C VAL A 133 14.39 3.76 -2.61
N SER A 134 15.63 3.31 -2.42
CA SER A 134 16.83 4.04 -2.79
C SER A 134 17.99 3.08 -3.08
N GLY A 135 18.80 3.39 -4.08
CA GLY A 135 20.07 2.69 -4.33
C GLY A 135 19.96 1.16 -4.46
N GLY A 136 18.92 0.65 -5.13
CA GLY A 136 18.71 -0.80 -5.31
C GLY A 136 18.27 -1.56 -4.05
N GLN A 137 17.91 -0.84 -2.98
CA GLN A 137 17.32 -1.43 -1.77
C GLN A 137 15.92 -0.84 -1.54
N SER A 138 15.00 -1.71 -1.12
CA SER A 138 13.69 -1.28 -0.62
C SER A 138 13.56 -1.53 0.87
N ARG A 139 13.00 -0.55 1.58
CA ARG A 139 12.64 -0.67 3.00
C ARG A 139 11.13 -0.53 3.10
N HIS A 140 10.50 -1.49 3.77
CA HIS A 140 9.06 -1.60 3.90
C HIS A 140 8.71 -1.72 5.37
N THR A 141 7.89 -0.81 5.87
CA THR A 141 7.33 -0.86 7.23
C THR A 141 5.84 -1.06 7.10
N LEU A 142 5.31 -2.15 7.65
CA LEU A 142 3.91 -2.52 7.55
C LEU A 142 3.24 -2.41 8.91
N LEU A 143 2.10 -1.76 8.94
CA LEU A 143 1.12 -1.79 10.00
C LEU A 143 -0.02 -2.69 9.52
N ALA A 144 -0.04 -3.91 10.02
CA ALA A 144 -1.05 -4.91 9.69
C ALA A 144 -1.97 -5.13 10.89
N ALA A 145 -3.27 -5.14 10.64
CA ALA A 145 -4.23 -5.78 11.55
C ALA A 145 -4.00 -7.30 11.56
N GLU A 146 -4.57 -8.06 12.49
CA GLU A 146 -4.43 -9.54 12.52
C GLU A 146 -4.77 -10.19 11.16
N ALA A 147 -5.80 -9.67 10.46
CA ALA A 147 -6.17 -10.12 9.12
C ALA A 147 -5.13 -9.79 8.02
N GLY A 148 -4.18 -8.89 8.29
CA GLY A 148 -3.09 -8.48 7.40
C GLY A 148 -1.78 -9.26 7.60
N HIS A 149 -1.70 -10.11 8.63
CA HIS A 149 -0.46 -10.85 8.97
C HIS A 149 -0.09 -11.90 7.92
N ASP A 150 -1.09 -12.46 7.23
CA ASP A 150 -0.84 -13.35 6.09
C ASP A 150 -0.38 -12.57 4.85
N CYS A 151 -0.68 -11.27 4.80
CA CYS A 151 -0.39 -10.39 3.68
C CYS A 151 1.03 -9.86 3.74
N SER A 152 1.53 -9.53 4.94
CA SER A 152 2.94 -9.19 5.14
C SER A 152 3.83 -10.36 4.76
N ARG A 153 3.45 -11.59 5.15
CA ARG A 153 4.15 -12.83 4.78
C ARG A 153 4.11 -13.08 3.28
N ARG A 154 2.96 -12.90 2.64
CA ARG A 154 2.87 -13.04 1.18
C ARG A 154 3.70 -11.99 0.45
N PHE A 155 3.65 -10.74 0.90
CA PHE A 155 4.50 -9.71 0.32
C PHE A 155 5.98 -10.04 0.47
N ALA A 156 6.41 -10.58 1.61
CA ALA A 156 7.77 -11.09 1.79
C ALA A 156 8.10 -12.21 0.79
N GLN A 157 7.21 -13.19 0.62
CA GLN A 157 7.38 -14.29 -0.34
C GLN A 157 7.53 -13.78 -1.79
N GLU A 158 6.73 -12.79 -2.19
CA GLU A 158 6.84 -12.19 -3.52
C GLU A 158 8.14 -11.39 -3.70
N LEU A 159 8.60 -10.70 -2.66
CA LEU A 159 9.89 -10.01 -2.67
C LEU A 159 11.07 -11.00 -2.76
N ASP A 160 10.99 -12.13 -2.04
CA ASP A 160 11.96 -13.22 -2.09
C ASP A 160 12.00 -13.86 -3.48
N ALA A 161 10.83 -14.16 -4.07
CA ALA A 161 10.71 -14.71 -5.43
C ALA A 161 11.27 -13.78 -6.50
N CYS A 162 11.23 -12.46 -6.27
CA CYS A 162 11.85 -11.47 -7.15
C CYS A 162 13.37 -11.32 -6.97
N GLY A 163 13.96 -11.95 -5.94
CA GLY A 163 15.39 -11.85 -5.65
C GLY A 163 15.84 -10.44 -5.28
N LEU A 164 14.95 -9.62 -4.70
CA LEU A 164 15.22 -8.22 -4.39
C LEU A 164 15.91 -8.06 -3.03
N ARG A 165 16.73 -7.01 -2.88
CA ARG A 165 17.25 -6.61 -1.57
C ARG A 165 16.21 -5.78 -0.83
N TYR A 166 15.66 -6.32 0.25
CA TYR A 166 14.65 -5.62 1.03
C TYR A 166 14.83 -5.74 2.54
N ARG A 167 14.33 -4.73 3.26
CA ARG A 167 14.09 -4.82 4.71
C ARG A 167 12.61 -4.68 4.95
N LEU A 168 11.98 -5.71 5.50
CA LEU A 168 10.58 -5.70 5.89
C LEU A 168 10.47 -5.62 7.42
N THR A 169 9.70 -4.68 7.92
CA THR A 169 9.40 -4.56 9.34
C THR A 169 7.91 -4.55 9.50
N GLU A 170 7.38 -5.50 10.26
CA GLU A 170 5.97 -5.57 10.58
C GLU A 170 5.74 -5.11 12.02
N GLN A 171 4.79 -4.20 12.18
CA GLN A 171 4.38 -3.65 13.46
C GLN A 171 2.93 -4.10 13.72
N PRO A 172 2.69 -4.92 14.76
CA PRO A 172 1.33 -5.27 15.15
C PRO A 172 0.62 -4.02 15.69
N VAL A 173 -0.63 -3.83 15.29
CA VAL A 173 -1.39 -2.62 15.67
C VAL A 173 -1.99 -2.72 17.08
N ALA A 174 -2.17 -3.93 17.60
CA ALA A 174 -2.55 -4.17 19.00
C ALA A 174 -2.02 -5.53 19.48
N GLY A 175 -1.54 -5.59 20.72
CA GLY A 175 -1.12 -6.82 21.39
C GLY A 175 0.32 -6.77 21.93
N PRO A 176 0.67 -7.66 22.87
CA PRO A 176 2.03 -7.77 23.42
C PRO A 176 3.03 -8.42 22.44
N ALA A 177 2.59 -8.76 21.23
CA ALA A 177 3.45 -9.30 20.19
C ALA A 177 4.53 -8.26 19.83
N GLY A 178 5.80 -8.66 19.96
CA GLY A 178 6.92 -7.80 19.63
C GLY A 178 6.94 -7.43 18.13
N LEU A 179 7.76 -6.45 17.79
CA LEU A 179 8.05 -6.10 16.40
C LEU A 179 8.58 -7.33 15.66
N SER A 180 7.88 -7.77 14.61
CA SER A 180 8.35 -8.84 13.74
C SER A 180 9.18 -8.23 12.61
N GLN A 181 10.49 -8.37 12.67
CA GLN A 181 11.39 -7.87 11.63
C GLN A 181 11.85 -9.02 10.74
N MET A 182 11.56 -8.94 9.44
CA MET A 182 12.04 -9.86 8.42
C MET A 182 13.04 -9.12 7.54
N THR A 183 14.32 -9.50 7.63
CA THR A 183 15.38 -8.89 6.80
C THR A 183 15.91 -9.93 5.85
N PHE A 184 15.87 -9.64 4.55
CA PHE A 184 16.45 -10.49 3.52
C PHE A 184 17.52 -9.73 2.74
N THR A 185 18.66 -10.37 2.54
CA THR A 185 19.77 -9.78 1.77
C THR A 185 20.06 -10.68 0.57
N ALA A 186 19.56 -10.30 -0.60
CA ALA A 186 19.89 -10.94 -1.86
C ALA A 186 21.20 -10.40 -2.48
N PRO A 187 21.85 -11.14 -3.39
CA PRO A 187 22.87 -10.61 -4.30
C PRO A 187 22.32 -9.44 -5.13
N GLN A 188 23.20 -8.54 -5.57
CA GLN A 188 22.79 -7.35 -6.34
C GLN A 188 22.18 -7.73 -7.69
N THR A 189 20.89 -7.44 -7.86
CA THR A 189 20.21 -7.39 -9.15
C THR A 189 19.91 -5.93 -9.50
N PRO A 190 19.91 -5.57 -10.81
CA PRO A 190 19.50 -4.25 -11.25
C PRO A 190 18.11 -3.87 -10.71
N GLN A 191 17.94 -2.57 -10.50
CA GLN A 191 16.84 -1.99 -9.78
C GLN A 191 15.53 -2.10 -10.57
N ASP A 192 14.80 -3.18 -10.36
CA ASP A 192 13.56 -3.40 -11.07
C ASP A 192 12.37 -2.93 -10.21
N GLY A 193 11.39 -2.24 -10.81
CA GLY A 193 10.11 -1.86 -10.19
C GLY A 193 9.25 -3.05 -9.72
N ARG A 194 9.82 -4.24 -9.61
CA ARG A 194 9.21 -5.52 -9.21
C ARG A 194 8.71 -5.52 -7.79
N TRP A 195 9.27 -4.73 -6.87
CA TRP A 195 8.72 -4.59 -5.52
C TRP A 195 7.28 -4.03 -5.56
N ALA A 196 7.02 -3.10 -6.49
CA ALA A 196 5.70 -2.51 -6.65
C ALA A 196 4.73 -3.53 -7.24
N ALA A 197 5.18 -4.39 -8.17
CA ALA A 197 4.40 -5.52 -8.66
C ALA A 197 4.07 -6.53 -7.56
N ALA A 198 5.07 -6.93 -6.78
CA ALA A 198 4.90 -7.81 -5.62
C ALA A 198 3.87 -7.26 -4.62
N LEU A 199 3.94 -5.96 -4.35
CA LEU A 199 2.98 -5.28 -3.48
C LEU A 199 1.57 -5.27 -4.08
N GLY A 200 1.44 -4.92 -5.37
CA GLY A 200 0.16 -4.93 -6.07
C GLY A 200 -0.48 -6.31 -6.05
N PHE A 201 0.29 -7.35 -6.34
CA PHE A 201 -0.19 -8.73 -6.27
C PHE A 201 -0.66 -9.09 -4.86
N ALA A 202 0.16 -8.83 -3.84
CA ALA A 202 -0.19 -9.13 -2.44
C ALA A 202 -1.49 -8.43 -1.99
N LEU A 203 -1.68 -7.15 -2.35
CA LEU A 203 -2.88 -6.39 -2.00
C LEU A 203 -4.12 -6.89 -2.74
N ALA A 204 -4.02 -7.25 -4.02
CA ALA A 204 -5.14 -7.80 -4.77
C ALA A 204 -5.50 -9.23 -4.34
N SER A 205 -4.53 -10.09 -4.04
CA SER A 205 -4.81 -11.43 -3.52
C SER A 205 -5.50 -11.40 -2.16
N LEU A 206 -5.14 -10.43 -1.32
CA LEU A 206 -5.82 -10.15 -0.05
C LEU A 206 -7.26 -9.68 -0.26
N ALA A 207 -7.46 -8.73 -1.17
CA ALA A 207 -8.78 -8.31 -1.60
C ALA A 207 -9.64 -9.51 -2.08
N ALA A 208 -9.05 -10.40 -2.87
CA ALA A 208 -9.72 -11.57 -3.41
C ALA A 208 -9.86 -12.76 -2.43
N ASN A 209 -9.23 -12.73 -1.24
CA ASN A 209 -9.00 -13.91 -0.39
C ASN A 209 -8.43 -15.13 -1.14
N SER A 210 -7.63 -14.89 -2.18
CA SER A 210 -6.99 -15.98 -2.93
C SER A 210 -5.71 -16.41 -2.22
N THR A 211 -5.43 -17.72 -2.14
CA THR A 211 -4.15 -18.27 -1.67
C THR A 211 -3.26 -18.74 -2.82
N ASP A 212 -3.62 -18.43 -4.06
CA ASP A 212 -2.90 -18.92 -5.24
C ASP A 212 -1.51 -18.30 -5.34
N PRO A 213 -0.49 -19.07 -5.74
CA PRO A 213 0.83 -18.52 -5.97
C PRO A 213 0.78 -17.46 -7.08
N SER A 214 1.64 -16.44 -6.97
CA SER A 214 1.81 -15.46 -8.03
C SER A 214 2.14 -16.16 -9.34
N PRO A 215 1.36 -15.94 -10.42
CA PRO A 215 1.77 -16.34 -11.76
C PRO A 215 2.94 -15.40 -12.07
N GLY A 216 4.15 -15.83 -11.70
CA GLY A 216 5.32 -14.97 -11.57
C GLY A 216 5.32 -13.92 -12.67
N VAL A 217 5.32 -12.64 -12.27
CA VAL A 217 5.23 -11.52 -13.21
C VAL A 217 6.42 -11.68 -14.15
N GLY A 218 6.14 -12.20 -15.35
CA GLY A 218 7.18 -12.48 -16.32
C GLY A 218 8.00 -11.22 -16.55
N ASN A 219 9.27 -11.38 -16.92
CA ASN A 219 10.24 -10.32 -17.20
C ASN A 219 9.78 -9.25 -18.24
N SER A 220 8.52 -9.25 -18.68
CA SER A 220 8.00 -8.54 -19.83
C SER A 220 7.39 -7.17 -19.54
N THR A 221 7.55 -6.60 -18.34
CA THR A 221 7.28 -5.15 -18.16
C THR A 221 8.49 -4.49 -17.53
N VAL A 222 9.31 -3.88 -18.39
CA VAL A 222 10.30 -2.87 -18.01
C VAL A 222 9.52 -1.63 -17.55
N ALA A 223 8.93 -1.71 -16.36
CA ALA A 223 8.29 -0.57 -15.72
C ALA A 223 9.38 0.33 -15.12
N ALA A 224 9.14 1.64 -15.13
CA ALA A 224 10.08 2.58 -14.54
C ALA A 224 10.33 2.22 -13.06
N PRO A 225 11.59 2.26 -12.59
CA PRO A 225 11.90 1.98 -11.20
C PRO A 225 11.23 3.02 -10.31
N LEU A 226 10.40 2.55 -9.36
CA LEU A 226 9.69 3.42 -8.44
C LEU A 226 10.63 3.78 -7.26
N LEU A 227 11.17 5.01 -7.28
CA LEU A 227 12.13 5.53 -6.30
C LEU A 227 11.51 6.61 -5.41
N GLY A 228 11.97 6.69 -4.16
CA GLY A 228 11.49 7.66 -3.18
C GLY A 228 10.67 7.03 -2.07
N ASN A 229 9.75 7.80 -1.49
CA ASN A 229 8.91 7.38 -0.38
C ASN A 229 7.46 7.24 -0.85
N PHE A 230 6.84 6.13 -0.50
CA PHE A 230 5.47 5.80 -0.87
C PHE A 230 4.72 5.25 0.33
N VAL A 231 3.41 5.46 0.31
CA VAL A 231 2.46 4.86 1.24
C VAL A 231 1.56 3.94 0.44
N SER A 232 1.37 2.72 0.95
CA SER A 232 0.31 1.85 0.50
C SER A 232 -0.72 1.64 1.58
N PHE A 233 -1.95 1.39 1.17
CA PHE A 233 -3.05 1.13 2.08
C PHE A 233 -4.03 0.16 1.43
N ALA A 234 -4.79 -0.54 2.26
CA ALA A 234 -5.98 -1.24 1.82
C ALA A 234 -7.07 -1.19 2.87
N PHE A 235 -8.26 -0.81 2.43
CA PHE A 235 -9.45 -0.75 3.27
C PHE A 235 -10.70 -1.18 2.50
N LYS A 236 -11.71 -1.58 3.25
CA LYS A 236 -13.01 -1.98 2.73
C LYS A 236 -14.07 -1.00 3.19
N THR A 237 -14.89 -0.49 2.26
CA THR A 237 -16.08 0.33 2.55
C THR A 237 -17.33 -0.51 2.73
#